data_AF-A0A5E6MGK8-F1
#
_entry.id   AF-A0A5E6MGK8-F1
#
_cell.length_a   1.000
_cell.length_b   1.000
_cell.length_c   1.000
_cell.angle_alpha   90.00
_cell.angle_beta   90.00
_cell.angle_gamma   90.00
#
_symmetry.space_group_name_H-M   'P 1'
#
loop_
_entity.id
_entity.type
_entity.pdbx_description
1 polymer ?
#
loop_
_entity_poly.entity_id
_entity_poly.type
_entity_poly.pdbx_seq_one_letter_code
_entity_poly.pdbx_strand_id
1 'polypeptide(L)'
;MALGIAGAVALGWAWMRHRKRVEAFLVEVLGELKKCAWPWEPQEKGARRYRELIDSTVVVAISSVMLAAIVTLADFLLVRVVGFVTRLHL
;
A
#
# COMPACT_ATOMS: atom_id res chain seq x y z
N MET A 1 28.93 14.58 -30.94
CA MET A 1 29.73 14.50 -29.69
C MET A 1 29.62 15.77 -28.83
N ALA A 2 29.90 16.97 -29.34
CA ALA A 2 29.87 18.22 -28.54
C ALA A 2 28.49 18.55 -27.92
N LEU A 3 27.39 18.34 -28.65
CA LEU A 3 26.03 18.57 -28.14
C LEU A 3 25.65 17.64 -26.97
N GLY A 4 26.15 16.41 -26.96
CA GLY A 4 25.90 15.45 -25.87
C GLY A 4 26.63 15.83 -24.58
N ILE A 5 27.85 16.37 -24.69
CA ILE A 5 28.64 16.84 -23.54
C ILE A 5 27.99 18.10 -22.94
N ALA A 6 27.54 19.03 -23.79
CA ALA A 6 26.82 20.23 -23.34
C ALA A 6 25.52 19.88 -22.60
N GLY A 7 24.77 18.89 -23.10
CA GLY A 7 23.57 18.38 -22.42
C GLY A 7 23.87 17.77 -21.05
N ALA A 8 24.91 16.94 -20.94
CA ALA A 8 25.32 16.33 -19.67
C ALA A 8 25.78 17.38 -18.63
N VAL A 9 26.50 18.41 -19.07
CA VAL A 9 26.93 19.52 -18.21
C VAL A 9 25.73 20.37 -17.75
N ALA A 10 24.77 20.64 -18.63
CA ALA A 10 23.56 21.38 -18.28
C ALA A 10 22.68 20.61 -17.27
N LEU A 11 22.53 19.29 -17.46
CA LEU A 11 21.85 18.41 -16.51
C LEU A 11 22.59 18.31 -15.18
N GLY A 12 23.92 18.21 -15.20
CA GLY A 12 24.75 18.22 -14.00
C GLY A 12 24.65 19.54 -13.23
N TRP A 13 24.62 20.67 -13.94
CA TRP A 13 24.44 21.99 -13.33
C TRP A 13 23.03 22.15 -12.74
N ALA A 14 21.99 21.73 -13.46
CA ALA A 14 20.63 21.72 -12.96
C ALA A 14 20.47 20.80 -11.74
N TRP A 15 21.09 19.61 -11.76
CA TRP A 15 21.13 18.70 -10.62
C TRP A 15 21.77 19.35 -9.39
N MET A 16 22.93 19.97 -9.56
CA MET A 16 23.63 20.69 -8.49
C MET A 16 22.82 21.89 -7.96
N ARG A 17 22.05 22.56 -8.82
CA ARG A 17 21.13 23.65 -8.45
C ARG A 17 20.01 23.16 -7.51
N HIS A 18 19.51 21.94 -7.73
CA HIS A 18 18.39 21.37 -6.97
C HIS A 18 18.81 20.47 -5.80
N ARG A 19 20.08 20.05 -5.74
CA ARG A 19 20.65 19.18 -4.69
C ARG A 19 20.25 19.58 -3.26
N LYS A 20 20.38 20.86 -2.90
CA LYS A 20 20.08 21.33 -1.54
C LYS A 20 18.63 21.12 -1.11
N ARG A 21 17.68 21.18 -2.05
CA ARG A 21 16.26 20.94 -1.75
C ARG A 21 16.00 19.46 -1.50
N VAL A 22 16.65 18.58 -2.27
CA VAL A 22 16.58 17.13 -2.09
C VAL A 22 17.19 16.75 -0.74
N GLU A 23 18.35 17.31 -0.40
CA GLU A 23 18.98 17.07 0.91
C GLU A 23 18.09 17.53 2.07
N ALA A 24 17.50 18.73 1.99
CA ALA A 24 16.57 19.22 3.01
C ALA A 24 15.35 18.31 3.16
N PHE A 25 14.74 17.88 2.04
CA PHE A 25 13.61 16.96 2.04
C PHE A 25 13.96 15.60 2.67
N LEU A 26 15.12 15.03 2.34
CA LEU A 26 15.55 13.76 2.93
C LEU A 26 15.78 13.87 4.44
N VAL A 27 16.35 14.98 4.91
CA VAL A 27 16.55 15.22 6.35
C VAL A 27 15.21 15.33 7.07
N GLU A 28 14.23 16.01 6.49
CA GLU A 28 12.87 16.13 7.03
C GLU A 28 12.17 14.77 7.07
N VAL A 29 12.18 14.02 5.97
CA VAL A 29 11.60 12.67 5.89
C VAL A 29 12.25 11.73 6.90
N LEU A 30 13.57 11.77 7.06
CA LEU A 30 14.26 10.99 8.09
C LEU A 30 13.88 11.44 9.51
N GLY A 31 13.62 12.73 9.71
CA GLY A 31 13.11 13.28 10.97
C GLY A 31 11.72 12.75 11.31
N GLU A 32 10.80 12.73 10.36
CA GLU A 32 9.45 12.19 10.54
C GLU A 32 9.45 10.66 10.65
N LEU A 33 10.28 9.96 9.86
CA LEU A 33 10.39 8.50 9.90
C LEU A 33 10.84 7.98 11.28
N LYS A 34 11.64 8.76 12.01
CA LYS A 34 12.04 8.45 13.39
C LYS A 34 10.89 8.56 14.39
N LYS A 35 9.85 9.33 14.09
CA LYS A 35 8.66 9.47 14.94
C LYS A 35 7.66 8.35 14.69
N CYS A 36 7.72 7.69 13.54
CA CYS A 36 6.86 6.56 13.23
C CYS A 36 7.13 5.39 14.19
N ALA A 37 6.06 4.86 14.78
CA ALA A 37 6.11 3.58 15.46
C ALA A 37 6.17 2.47 14.39
N TRP A 38 7.25 1.71 14.38
CA TRP A 38 7.34 0.53 13.55
C TRP A 38 6.58 -0.62 14.22
N PRO A 39 5.81 -1.43 13.46
CA PRO A 39 4.92 -2.48 13.99
C PRO A 39 5.71 -3.74 14.40
N TRP A 40 6.93 -3.55 14.93
CA TRP A 40 7.73 -4.61 15.50
C TRP A 40 8.46 -4.13 16.74
N GLU A 41 8.50 -4.97 17.77
CA GLU A 41 9.22 -4.68 19.00
C GLU A 41 10.64 -5.24 18.94
N PRO A 42 11.71 -4.41 18.97
CA PRO A 42 13.09 -4.89 18.88
C PRO A 42 13.56 -5.65 20.13
N GLN A 43 12.82 -5.54 21.24
CA GLN A 43 13.13 -6.19 22.52
C GLN A 43 12.68 -7.66 22.56
N GLU A 44 11.66 -8.00 21.78
CA GLU A 44 11.12 -9.36 21.75
C GLU A 44 11.78 -10.20 20.64
N LYS A 45 12.00 -11.49 20.93
CA LYS A 45 12.55 -12.46 19.97
C LYS A 45 11.44 -13.31 19.37
N GLY A 46 11.63 -13.69 18.10
CA GLY A 46 10.74 -14.61 17.39
C GLY A 46 9.41 -13.99 16.96
N ALA A 47 8.34 -14.79 16.94
CA ALA A 47 7.03 -14.39 16.44
C ALA A 47 6.34 -13.28 17.26
N ARG A 48 6.67 -13.15 18.56
CA ARG A 48 6.06 -12.11 19.41
C ARG A 48 6.49 -10.69 19.02
N ARG A 49 7.67 -10.54 18.40
CA ARG A 49 8.16 -9.28 17.81
C ARG A 49 7.15 -8.63 16.86
N TYR A 50 6.35 -9.41 16.14
CA TYR A 50 5.43 -8.91 15.12
C TYR A 50 3.97 -8.95 15.58
N ARG A 51 3.71 -9.00 16.89
CA ARG A 51 2.36 -9.18 17.43
C ARG A 51 1.38 -8.11 16.94
N GLU A 52 1.76 -6.83 16.96
CA GLU A 52 0.91 -5.74 16.47
C GLU A 52 0.59 -5.86 14.97
N LEU A 53 1.59 -6.29 14.18
CA LEU A 53 1.43 -6.51 12.74
C LEU A 53 0.50 -7.70 12.46
N ILE A 54 0.66 -8.80 13.20
CA ILE A 54 -0.18 -9.99 13.08
C ILE A 54 -1.62 -9.66 13.49
N ASP A 55 -1.83 -8.95 14.59
CA ASP A 55 -3.17 -8.59 15.06
C ASP A 55 -3.91 -7.72 14.02
N SER A 56 -3.22 -6.70 13.49
CA SER A 56 -3.78 -5.82 12.45
C SER A 56 -4.12 -6.58 11.17
N THR A 57 -3.26 -7.49 10.73
CA THR A 57 -3.48 -8.27 9.50
C THR A 57 -4.56 -9.34 9.66
N VAL A 58 -4.66 -9.96 10.85
CA VAL A 58 -5.72 -10.94 11.16
C VAL A 58 -7.10 -10.29 11.12
N VAL A 59 -7.26 -9.09 11.69
CA VAL A 59 -8.54 -8.36 11.63
C VAL A 59 -8.95 -8.06 10.19
N VAL A 60 -8.01 -7.60 9.36
CA VAL A 60 -8.26 -7.32 7.94
C VAL A 60 -8.61 -8.60 7.17
N ALA A 61 -7.91 -9.70 7.45
CA ALA A 61 -8.18 -10.98 6.81
C ALA A 61 -9.59 -11.50 7.15
N ILE A 62 -9.98 -11.48 8.43
CA ILE A 62 -11.32 -11.90 8.87
C ILE A 62 -12.39 -11.02 8.22
N SER A 63 -12.21 -9.70 8.23
CA SER A 63 -13.15 -8.75 7.64
C SER A 63 -13.32 -8.99 6.13
N SER A 64 -12.22 -9.27 5.44
CA SER A 64 -12.24 -9.55 3.99
C SER A 64 -13.00 -10.84 3.68
N VAL A 65 -12.79 -11.90 4.46
CA VAL A 65 -13.51 -13.17 4.31
C VAL A 65 -15.00 -13.00 4.61
N MET A 66 -15.35 -12.24 5.66
CA MET A 66 -16.73 -11.99 6.03
C MET A 66 -17.47 -11.18 4.95
N LEU A 67 -16.83 -10.15 4.40
CA LEU A 67 -17.38 -9.40 3.28
C LEU A 67 -17.57 -10.29 2.05
N ALA A 68 -16.56 -11.10 1.69
CA ALA A 68 -16.65 -12.03 0.56
C ALA A 68 -17.80 -13.02 0.70
N ALA A 69 -18.04 -13.53 1.92
CA ALA A 69 -19.16 -14.44 2.19
C ALA A 69 -20.52 -13.76 1.93
N ILE A 70 -20.72 -12.53 2.40
CA ILE A 70 -21.97 -11.78 2.19
C ILE A 70 -22.19 -11.49 0.71
N VAL A 71 -21.17 -11.01 0.01
CA VAL A 71 -21.25 -10.71 -1.43
C VAL A 71 -21.60 -11.98 -2.22
N THR A 72 -20.91 -13.09 -1.95
CA THR A 72 -21.16 -14.36 -2.64
C THR A 72 -22.57 -14.91 -2.38
N LEU A 73 -23.07 -14.78 -1.14
CA LEU A 73 -24.43 -15.19 -0.79
C LEU A 73 -25.48 -14.34 -1.51
N ALA A 74 -25.27 -13.01 -1.55
CA ALA A 74 -26.16 -12.10 -2.25
C ALA A 74 -26.19 -12.41 -3.75
N ASP A 75 -25.03 -12.62 -4.37
CA ASP A 75 -24.91 -13.00 -5.79
C ASP A 75 -25.61 -14.33 -6.06
N PHE A 76 -25.42 -15.34 -5.20
CA PHE A 76 -26.08 -16.63 -5.31
C PHE A 76 -27.61 -16.50 -5.27
N LEU A 77 -28.12 -15.72 -4.32
CA LEU A 77 -29.55 -15.47 -4.18
C LEU A 77 -30.11 -14.72 -5.39
N LEU A 78 -29.41 -13.69 -5.85
CA LEU A 78 -29.80 -12.91 -7.03
C LEU A 78 -29.89 -13.79 -8.27
N VAL A 79 -28.87 -14.60 -8.56
CA VAL A 79 -28.88 -15.53 -9.69
C VAL A 79 -30.04 -16.51 -9.61
N ARG A 80 -30.35 -17.00 -8.40
CA ARG A 80 -31.48 -17.91 -8.19
C ARG A 80 -32.83 -17.24 -8.43
N VAL A 81 -33.02 -16.02 -7.93
CA VAL A 81 -34.25 -15.24 -8.07
C VAL A 81 -34.44 -14.80 -9.52
N VAL A 82 -33.44 -14.19 -10.14
CA VAL A 82 -33.50 -13.78 -11.55
C VAL A 82 -33.72 -15.00 -12.45
N GLY A 83 -33.00 -16.09 -12.22
CA GLY A 83 -33.20 -17.33 -12.97
C GLY A 83 -34.60 -17.93 -12.81
N PHE A 84 -35.24 -17.75 -11.64
CA PHE A 84 -36.63 -18.15 -11.43
C PHE A 84 -37.59 -17.23 -12.20
N VAL A 85 -37.45 -15.91 -12.08
CA VAL A 85 -38.30 -14.92 -12.76
C VAL A 85 -38.23 -15.09 -14.28
N THR A 86 -37.04 -15.23 -14.85
CA THR A 86 -36.86 -15.38 -16.30
C THR A 86 -37.47 -16.68 -16.84
N ARG A 87 -37.51 -17.76 -16.03
CA ARG A 87 -38.17 -19.02 -16.41
C ARG A 87 -39.68 -19.01 -16.21
N LEU A 88 -40.19 -18.10 -15.38
CA LEU A 88 -41.63 -17.99 -15.08
C LEU A 88 -42.37 -17.08 -16.06
N HIS A 89 -41.63 -16.19 -16.74
CA HIS A 89 -42.15 -15.23 -17.72
C HIS A 89 -42.03 -15.74 -19.18
N LEU A 90 -41.92 -17.08 -19.35
CA LEU A 90 -41.87 -17.81 -20.63
C LEU A 90 -42.75 -19.06 -20.54
#